data_AF-A0A830EV59-F1
#
_entry.id   AF-A0A830EV59-F1
#
_cell.length_a   1.000
_cell.length_b   1.000
_cell.length_c   1.000
_cell.angle_alpha   90.00
_cell.angle_beta   90.00
_cell.angle_gamma   90.00
#
_symmetry.space_group_name_H-M   'P 1'
#
loop_
_entity.id
_entity.type
_entity.pdbx_description
1 polymer ?
#
loop_
_entity_poly.entity_id
_entity_poly.type
_entity_poly.pdbx_seq_one_letter_code
_entity_poly.pdbx_strand_id
1 'polypeptide(L)'
;MPLEQIESTVGSIKKMLLVGAAFAATGYLLVGAAIFFELTAFHPLLETYFTQFPDTSLAGGSGGTRGAAVNGALAAIHKWPSTLLWLKLGGVAHVLVGIFFALAGIVRALSVMPHRLSYEMERAQE
;
A
#
# COMPACT_ATOMS: atom_id res chain seq x y z
N MET A 1 -27.97 -24.36 -16.14
CA MET A 1 -27.77 -24.09 -14.69
C MET A 1 -28.99 -23.34 -14.18
N PRO A 2 -29.53 -23.68 -13.00
CA PRO A 2 -30.67 -22.96 -12.43
C PRO A 2 -30.29 -21.50 -12.12
N LEU A 3 -31.20 -20.55 -12.41
CA LEU A 3 -30.98 -19.10 -12.34
C LEU A 3 -30.47 -18.63 -10.97
N GLU A 4 -30.99 -19.22 -9.88
CA GLU A 4 -30.57 -18.97 -8.49
C GLU A 4 -29.08 -19.20 -8.25
N GLN A 5 -28.48 -20.17 -8.96
CA GLN A 5 -27.07 -20.51 -8.79
C GLN A 5 -26.15 -19.43 -9.39
N ILE A 6 -26.59 -18.79 -10.48
CA ILE A 6 -25.90 -17.67 -11.12
C ILE A 6 -25.98 -16.44 -10.22
N GLU A 7 -27.17 -16.10 -9.71
CA GLU A 7 -27.37 -14.96 -8.81
C GLU A 7 -26.56 -15.09 -7.51
N SER A 8 -26.56 -16.28 -6.90
CA SER A 8 -25.76 -16.57 -5.71
C SER A 8 -24.26 -16.38 -5.96
N THR A 9 -23.76 -16.83 -7.11
CA THR A 9 -22.35 -16.69 -7.49
C THR A 9 -21.97 -15.22 -7.69
N VAL A 10 -22.79 -14.45 -8.42
CA VAL A 10 -22.57 -13.02 -8.64
C VAL A 10 -22.63 -12.24 -7.32
N GLY A 11 -23.57 -12.58 -6.44
CA GLY A 11 -23.69 -12.01 -5.11
C GLY A 11 -22.45 -12.27 -4.24
N SER A 12 -21.91 -13.49 -4.29
CA SER A 12 -20.67 -13.86 -3.60
C SER A 12 -19.46 -13.08 -4.14
N ILE A 13 -19.30 -13.00 -5.46
CA ILE A 13 -18.23 -12.23 -6.12
C ILE A 13 -18.29 -10.76 -5.71
N LYS A 14 -19.48 -10.15 -5.69
CA LYS A 14 -19.66 -8.76 -5.28
C LYS A 14 -19.24 -8.53 -3.82
N LYS A 15 -19.61 -9.43 -2.91
CA LYS A 15 -19.18 -9.36 -1.50
C LYS A 15 -17.66 -9.49 -1.38
N MET A 16 -17.06 -10.45 -2.08
CA MET A 16 -15.61 -10.64 -2.10
C MET A 16 -14.88 -9.38 -2.58
N LEU A 17 -15.34 -8.77 -3.68
CA LEU A 17 -14.74 -7.53 -4.22
C LEU A 17 -14.90 -6.35 -3.27
N LEU A 18 -16.03 -6.22 -2.57
CA LEU A 18 -16.25 -5.18 -1.56
C LEU A 18 -15.27 -5.30 -0.38
N VAL A 19 -15.13 -6.52 0.15
CA VAL A 19 -14.17 -6.79 1.22
C VAL A 19 -12.73 -6.53 0.74
N GLY A 20 -12.38 -7.02 -0.45
CA GLY A 20 -11.07 -6.78 -1.07
C GLY A 20 -10.78 -5.29 -1.26
N ALA A 21 -11.77 -4.50 -1.69
CA ALA A 21 -11.63 -3.06 -1.85
C ALA A 21 -11.40 -2.36 -0.51
N ALA A 22 -12.06 -2.79 0.57
CA ALA A 22 -11.81 -2.27 1.91
C ALA A 22 -10.35 -2.54 2.34
N PHE A 23 -9.84 -3.76 2.14
CA PHE A 23 -8.44 -4.09 2.43
C PHE A 23 -7.46 -3.28 1.58
N ALA A 24 -7.72 -3.11 0.29
CA ALA A 24 -6.89 -2.31 -0.61
C ALA A 24 -6.83 -0.85 -0.16
N ALA A 25 -7.99 -0.27 0.20
CA ALA A 25 -8.07 1.10 0.71
C ALA A 25 -7.32 1.27 2.04
N THR A 26 -7.54 0.37 3.01
CA THR A 26 -6.83 0.40 4.29
C THR A 26 -5.32 0.26 4.08
N GLY A 27 -4.87 -0.69 3.26
CA GLY A 27 -3.46 -0.88 2.94
C GLY A 27 -2.83 0.37 2.32
N TYR A 28 -3.52 1.00 1.36
CA TYR A 28 -3.04 2.23 0.72
C TYR A 28 -2.95 3.41 1.70
N LEU A 29 -3.93 3.54 2.61
CA LEU A 29 -3.89 4.55 3.67
C LEU A 29 -2.74 4.33 4.65
N LEU A 30 -2.44 3.09 5.03
CA LEU A 30 -1.31 2.77 5.91
C LEU A 30 0.03 3.15 5.28
N VAL A 31 0.18 2.91 3.99
CA VAL A 31 1.36 3.36 3.22
C VAL A 31 1.46 4.88 3.20
N GLY A 32 0.35 5.57 2.93
CA GLY A 32 0.32 7.04 2.97
C GLY A 32 0.66 7.60 4.36
N ALA A 33 0.13 6.99 5.42
CA ALA A 33 0.42 7.36 6.80
C ALA A 33 1.92 7.19 7.14
N ALA A 34 2.55 6.14 6.63
CA ALA A 34 3.97 5.94 6.84
C ALA A 34 4.84 7.03 6.20
N ILE A 35 4.52 7.43 4.96
CA ILE A 35 5.18 8.56 4.28
C ILE A 35 4.96 9.86 5.06
N PHE A 36 3.75 10.06 5.59
CA PHE A 36 3.46 11.22 6.43
C PHE A 36 4.32 11.25 7.70
N PHE A 37 4.46 10.13 8.42
CA PHE A 37 5.32 10.05 9.60
C PHE A 37 6.81 10.19 9.27
N GLU A 38 7.24 9.73 8.10
CA GLU A 38 8.60 9.96 7.60
C GLU A 38 8.89 11.46 7.51
N LEU A 39 8.02 12.23 6.87
CA LEU A 39 8.19 13.67 6.69
C LEU A 39 8.04 14.46 8.00
N THR A 40 7.15 14.04 8.89
CA THR A 40 6.78 14.82 10.09
C THR A 40 7.52 14.42 11.35
N ALA A 41 8.16 13.26 11.39
CA ALA A 41 8.89 12.78 12.56
C ALA A 41 10.32 12.35 12.25
N PHE A 42 10.55 11.56 11.19
CA PHE A 42 11.91 11.08 10.88
C PHE A 42 12.83 12.20 10.37
N HIS A 43 12.38 13.01 9.41
CA HIS A 43 13.18 14.12 8.88
C HIS A 43 13.54 15.16 9.97
N PRO A 44 12.60 15.61 10.83
CA PRO A 44 12.94 16.48 11.96
C PRO A 44 13.92 15.86 12.95
N LEU A 45 13.84 14.54 13.20
CA LEU A 45 14.80 13.84 14.08
C LEU A 45 16.22 13.85 13.50
N LEU A 46 16.35 13.65 12.19
CA LEU A 46 17.64 13.78 11.50
C LEU A 46 18.18 15.20 11.59
N GLU A 47 17.36 16.20 11.25
CA GLU A 47 17.75 17.62 11.28
C GLU A 47 18.19 18.03 12.70
N THR A 48 17.43 17.63 13.71
CA THR A 48 17.78 17.86 15.12
C THR A 48 19.11 17.20 15.48
N TYR A 49 19.37 15.97 15.03
CA TYR A 49 20.63 15.28 15.29
C TYR A 49 21.83 15.97 14.62
N PHE A 50 21.68 16.39 13.36
CA PHE A 50 22.73 17.11 12.63
C PHE A 50 23.03 18.50 13.24
N THR A 51 22.00 19.19 13.73
CA THR A 51 22.14 20.52 14.35
C THR A 51 22.67 20.48 15.78
N GLN A 52 22.25 19.49 16.58
CA GLN A 52 22.67 19.35 17.99
C GLN A 52 24.04 18.71 18.16
N PHE A 53 24.46 17.84 17.24
CA PHE A 53 25.73 17.11 17.33
C PHE A 53 26.62 17.28 16.08
N PRO A 54 26.91 18.54 15.66
CA PRO A 54 27.60 18.82 14.40
C PRO A 54 28.99 18.17 14.34
N ASP A 55 29.69 18.07 15.47
CA ASP A 55 31.04 17.51 15.57
C ASP A 55 31.11 15.98 15.42
N THR A 56 29.96 15.30 15.42
CA THR A 56 29.88 13.82 15.28
C THR A 56 29.10 13.38 14.05
N SER A 57 28.52 14.32 13.32
CA SER A 57 27.50 14.05 12.31
C SER A 57 28.00 14.36 10.91
N LEU A 58 28.78 13.42 10.34
CA LEU A 58 29.09 13.21 8.91
C LEU A 58 29.63 14.38 8.04
N ALA A 59 29.71 15.63 8.52
CA ALA A 59 30.14 16.81 7.76
C ALA A 59 31.49 17.40 8.21
N GLY A 60 32.36 16.61 8.86
CA GLY A 60 33.78 16.97 9.07
C GLY A 60 34.27 17.14 10.50
N GLY A 61 33.57 16.62 11.52
CA GLY A 61 34.08 16.57 12.90
C GLY A 61 34.77 15.25 13.24
N SER A 62 35.94 15.31 13.89
CA SER A 62 36.91 14.21 14.11
C SER A 62 36.48 13.10 15.09
N GLY A 63 35.18 12.89 15.30
CA GLY A 63 34.71 11.81 16.16
C GLY A 63 35.09 12.03 17.63
N GLY A 64 34.72 13.20 18.18
CA GLY A 64 34.75 13.42 19.62
C GLY A 64 33.98 12.31 20.37
N THR A 65 34.28 12.12 21.66
CA THR A 65 33.71 11.01 22.46
C THR A 65 32.18 11.03 22.38
N ARG A 66 31.59 9.94 21.86
CA ARG A 66 30.13 9.76 21.79
C ARG A 66 29.56 9.56 23.19
N GLY A 67 29.12 10.65 23.81
CA GLY A 67 28.40 10.62 25.09
C GLY A 67 27.02 9.97 24.99
N ALA A 68 26.39 9.71 26.15
CA ALA A 68 25.08 9.08 26.24
C ALA A 68 23.98 9.78 25.42
N ALA A 69 24.03 11.12 25.33
CA ALA A 69 23.08 11.91 24.55
C ALA A 69 23.16 11.63 23.03
N VAL A 70 24.37 11.60 22.46
CA VAL A 70 24.61 11.29 21.04
C VAL A 70 24.10 9.89 20.70
N ASN A 71 24.46 8.90 21.55
CA ASN A 71 24.06 7.52 21.33
C ASN A 71 22.54 7.32 21.50
N GLY A 72 21.90 8.04 22.43
CA GLY A 72 20.45 8.03 22.60
C GLY A 72 19.72 8.57 21.36
N ALA A 73 20.19 9.69 20.83
CA ALA A 73 19.63 10.29 19.62
C ALA A 73 19.85 9.41 18.38
N LEU A 74 21.05 8.83 18.21
CA LEU A 74 21.34 7.91 17.12
C LEU A 74 20.49 6.62 17.23
N ALA A 75 20.30 6.09 18.44
CA ALA A 75 19.43 4.94 18.67
C ALA A 75 17.96 5.26 18.35
N ALA A 76 17.50 6.50 18.58
CA ALA A 76 16.16 6.93 18.19
C ALA A 76 16.02 6.96 16.66
N ILE A 77 17.03 7.46 15.94
CA ILE A 77 17.06 7.44 14.47
C ILE A 77 17.06 6.02 13.92
N HIS A 78 17.87 5.12 14.48
CA HIS A 78 17.96 3.72 14.02
C HIS A 78 16.70 2.89 14.24
N LYS A 79 15.77 3.33 15.10
CA LYS A 79 14.46 2.68 15.26
C LYS A 79 13.53 2.94 14.08
N TRP A 80 13.82 3.93 13.24
CA TRP A 80 13.03 4.21 12.05
C TRP A 80 13.37 3.24 10.92
N PRO A 81 12.37 2.66 10.23
CA PRO A 81 12.61 1.86 9.05
C PRO A 81 13.23 2.73 7.94
N SER A 82 14.07 2.15 7.09
CA SER A 82 14.77 2.95 6.07
C SER A 82 13.79 3.57 5.07
N THR A 83 14.04 4.84 4.72
CA THR A 83 13.25 5.59 3.72
C THR A 83 13.22 4.91 2.37
N LEU A 84 14.34 4.28 1.98
CA LEU A 84 14.43 3.45 0.77
C LEU A 84 13.50 2.23 0.82
N LEU A 85 13.29 1.63 2.00
CA LEU A 85 12.34 0.52 2.17
C LEU A 85 10.90 1.04 2.02
N TRP A 86 10.57 2.19 2.60
CA TRP A 86 9.24 2.81 2.48
C TRP A 86 8.90 3.22 1.06
N LEU A 87 9.82 3.86 0.34
CA LEU A 87 9.62 4.22 -1.06
C LEU A 87 9.41 2.98 -1.95
N LYS A 88 10.16 1.90 -1.69
CA LYS A 88 9.95 0.62 -2.35
C LYS A 88 8.58 0.02 -1.99
N LEU A 89 8.21 0.05 -0.72
CA LEU A 89 6.94 -0.49 -0.25
C LEU A 89 5.74 0.29 -0.81
N GLY A 90 5.86 1.61 -0.92
CA GLY A 90 4.85 2.47 -1.54
C GLY A 90 4.68 2.19 -3.03
N GLY A 91 5.78 2.02 -3.76
CA GLY A 91 5.76 1.59 -5.16
C GLY A 91 5.08 0.23 -5.33
N VAL A 92 5.46 -0.76 -4.52
CA VAL A 92 4.84 -2.09 -4.53
C VAL A 92 3.35 -2.01 -4.19
N ALA A 93 2.96 -1.24 -3.18
CA ALA A 93 1.55 -1.06 -2.82
C ALA A 93 0.72 -0.48 -3.97
N HIS A 94 1.26 0.51 -4.68
CA HIS A 94 0.58 1.08 -5.84
C HIS A 94 0.38 0.05 -6.97
N VAL A 95 1.40 -0.76 -7.25
CA VAL A 95 1.30 -1.86 -8.23
C VAL A 95 0.25 -2.89 -7.81
N LEU A 96 0.25 -3.31 -6.54
CA LEU A 96 -0.71 -4.29 -6.01
C LEU A 96 -2.16 -3.78 -6.08
N VAL A 97 -2.39 -2.50 -5.77
CA VAL A 97 -3.71 -1.87 -5.92
C VAL A 97 -4.13 -1.83 -7.40
N GLY A 98 -3.22 -1.50 -8.31
CA GLY A 98 -3.48 -1.56 -9.75
C GLY A 98 -3.89 -2.96 -10.22
N ILE A 99 -3.17 -4.00 -9.77
CA ILE A 99 -3.49 -5.41 -10.06
C ILE A 99 -4.88 -5.77 -9.53
N PHE A 100 -5.24 -5.35 -8.32
CA PHE A 100 -6.56 -5.60 -7.76
C PHE A 100 -7.68 -5.04 -8.64
N PHE A 101 -7.56 -3.78 -9.09
CA PHE A 101 -8.56 -3.17 -9.96
C PHE A 101 -8.62 -3.82 -11.35
N ALA A 102 -7.46 -4.21 -11.91
CA ALA A 102 -7.42 -4.95 -13.17
C ALA A 102 -8.16 -6.29 -13.07
N LEU A 103 -7.90 -7.07 -12.01
CA LEU A 103 -8.58 -8.33 -11.75
C LEU A 103 -10.08 -8.14 -11.50
N ALA A 104 -10.47 -7.12 -10.73
CA ALA A 104 -11.88 -6.79 -10.51
C ALA A 104 -12.61 -6.46 -11.83
N GLY A 105 -11.93 -5.73 -12.73
CA GLY A 105 -12.43 -5.45 -14.07
C GLY A 105 -12.63 -6.72 -14.91
N ILE A 106 -11.64 -7.62 -14.91
CA ILE A 106 -11.71 -8.92 -15.61
C ILE A 106 -12.88 -9.74 -15.08
N VAL A 107 -13.01 -9.88 -13.76
CA VAL A 107 -14.11 -10.62 -13.12
C VAL A 107 -15.46 -10.03 -13.52
N ARG A 108 -15.59 -8.70 -13.55
CA ARG A 108 -16.82 -8.03 -13.98
C ARG A 108 -17.14 -8.29 -15.45
N ALA A 109 -16.16 -8.25 -16.34
CA ALA A 109 -16.35 -8.56 -17.75
C ALA A 109 -16.83 -10.00 -17.96
N LEU A 110 -16.18 -10.97 -17.30
CA LEU A 110 -16.54 -12.38 -17.36
C LEU A 110 -17.94 -12.66 -16.78
N SER A 111 -18.34 -11.91 -15.76
CA SER A 111 -19.67 -12.07 -15.13
C SER A 111 -20.83 -11.65 -16.06
N VAL A 112 -20.60 -10.78 -17.03
CA VAL A 112 -21.64 -10.30 -17.97
C VAL A 112 -21.75 -11.19 -19.21
N MET A 113 -20.70 -11.92 -19.56
CA MET A 113 -20.64 -12.78 -20.76
C MET A 113 -21.75 -13.86 -20.85
N PRO A 114 -22.13 -14.57 -19.77
CA PRO A 114 -23.19 -15.58 -19.83
C PRO A 114 -24.54 -15.01 -20.26
N HIS A 115 -24.88 -13.80 -19.80
CA HIS A 115 -26.12 -13.12 -20.18
C HIS A 115 -26.12 -12.66 -21.64
N ARG A 116 -24.95 -12.28 -22.18
CA ARG A 116 -24.84 -11.91 -23.59
C ARG A 116 -25.00 -13.13 -24.50
N LEU A 117 -24.38 -14.26 -24.12
CA LEU A 117 -24.51 -15.53 -24.85
C LEU A 117 -25.94 -16.08 -24.81
N SER A 118 -26.62 -16.02 -23.66
CA SER A 118 -28.01 -16.49 -23.59
C SER A 118 -28.94 -15.68 -24.49
N TYR A 119 -28.74 -14.36 -24.56
CA TYR A 119 -29.53 -13.47 -25.42
C TYR A 119 -29.29 -13.72 -26.91
N GLU A 120 -28.05 -14.05 -27.31
CA GLU A 120 -27.74 -14.38 -28.71
C GLU A 120 -28.24 -15.76 -29.12
N MET A 121 -28.24 -16.75 -28.21
CA MET A 121 -28.81 -18.08 -28.47
C MET A 121 -30.33 -18.01 -28.66
N GLU A 122 -31.03 -17.21 -27.84
CA GLU A 122 -32.48 -17.05 -27.95
C GLU A 122 -32.88 -16.35 -29.26
N ARG A 123 -32.12 -15.32 -29.69
CA ARG A 123 -32.31 -14.67 -30.99
C ARG A 123 -31.98 -15.52 -32.21
N ALA A 124 -31.17 -16.58 -32.05
CA ALA A 124 -30.81 -17.48 -33.14
C ALA A 124 -31.81 -18.63 -33.34
N GLN A 125 -32.76 -18.80 -32.41
CA GLN A 125 -33.83 -19.81 -32.48
C GLN A 125 -35.16 -19.26 -33.02
N GLU A 126 -35.31 -17.94 -33.14
CA GLU A 126 -36.37 -17.26 -33.90
C GLU A 126 -36.03 -17.17 -35.39
#